data_AF-A0A9D2XKJ1-F1
#
_entry.id   AF-A0A9D2XKJ1-F1
#
_cell.length_a   1.000
_cell.length_b   1.000
_cell.length_c   1.000
_cell.angle_alpha   90.00
_cell.angle_beta   90.00
_cell.angle_gamma   90.00
#
_symmetry.space_group_name_H-M   'P 1'
#
loop_
_entity.id
_entity.type
_entity.pdbx_description
1 polymer ?
#
loop_
_entity_poly.entity_id
_entity_poly.type
_entity_poly.pdbx_seq_one_letter_code
_entity_poly.pdbx_strand_id
1 'polypeptide(L)'
;MMSEDKVNEMIQGWRDTPEEDLKLEGCEQLQTVGAACLNEGDGERLLKFVQDEKNQVIVKSMGCGLLAPLVSEVVKNKESHDHCQAAITQLTKTCSPNKLMQSFLEVIENTDPGVISETILALLPHLQTVLLQLDERKAAGVGLVLSALQKQLSWLPVPYTQQQEEADQYGLCRCCRALTMLAQPFVEEVKKKDENLMSSDEDEEMKTELLKFCMRSLREPLLEADLNRGRKSALWLHAVEIMGILSATKESLSGLLFFTSWRRGTLIDNSLSKESRACLAYLLFVQLISMEGFPAVF
;
A
#
# COMPACT_ATOMS: atom_id res chain seq x y z
N MET A 1 -5.46 -25.58 23.24
CA MET A 1 -5.63 -26.41 22.03
C MET A 1 -7.12 -26.69 21.88
N MET A 2 -7.77 -26.13 20.87
CA MET A 2 -9.17 -26.49 20.56
C MET A 2 -9.16 -27.86 19.86
N SER A 3 -10.09 -28.75 20.21
CA SER A 3 -10.21 -30.03 19.50
C SER A 3 -10.76 -29.81 18.10
N GLU A 4 -10.32 -30.63 17.15
CA GLU A 4 -10.78 -30.60 15.75
C GLU A 4 -12.30 -30.69 15.63
N ASP A 5 -12.94 -31.49 16.50
CA ASP A 5 -14.39 -31.61 16.59
C ASP A 5 -15.07 -30.27 16.90
N LYS A 6 -14.51 -29.47 17.81
CA LYS A 6 -15.06 -28.16 18.15
C LYS A 6 -14.95 -27.17 17.01
N VAL A 7 -13.83 -27.20 16.27
CA VAL A 7 -13.65 -26.33 15.10
C VAL A 7 -14.65 -26.71 14.00
N ASN A 8 -14.87 -28.00 13.77
CA ASN A 8 -15.85 -28.46 12.79
C ASN A 8 -17.30 -28.12 13.20
N GLU A 9 -17.66 -28.26 14.47
CA GLU A 9 -18.96 -27.83 14.99
C GLU A 9 -19.19 -26.32 14.81
N MET A 10 -18.17 -25.49 15.08
CA MET A 10 -18.22 -24.05 14.86
C MET A 10 -18.43 -23.71 13.38
N ILE A 11 -17.63 -24.32 12.49
CA ILE A 11 -17.74 -24.11 11.05
C ILE A 11 -19.14 -24.52 10.56
N GLN A 12 -19.67 -25.64 11.04
CA GLN A 12 -21.00 -26.09 10.66
C GLN A 12 -22.07 -25.11 11.15
N GLY A 13 -21.98 -24.62 12.38
CA GLY A 13 -22.85 -23.56 12.90
C GLY A 13 -22.83 -22.29 12.04
N TRP A 14 -21.66 -21.87 11.55
CA TRP A 14 -21.57 -20.73 10.64
C TRP A 14 -22.14 -21.01 9.25
N ARG A 15 -22.03 -22.23 8.73
CA ARG A 15 -22.64 -22.62 7.45
C ARG A 15 -24.16 -22.58 7.49
N ASP A 16 -24.73 -22.94 8.64
CA ASP A 16 -26.18 -22.96 8.86
C ASP A 16 -26.74 -21.57 9.21
N THR A 17 -25.87 -20.57 9.44
CA THR A 17 -26.25 -19.19 9.75
C THR A 17 -26.33 -18.35 8.46
N PRO A 18 -27.41 -17.55 8.25
CA PRO A 18 -27.50 -16.64 7.12
C PRO A 18 -26.36 -15.61 7.07
N GLU A 19 -25.95 -15.20 5.87
CA GLU A 19 -24.86 -14.22 5.65
C GLU A 19 -25.04 -12.93 6.46
N GLU A 20 -26.28 -12.44 6.58
CA GLU A 20 -26.65 -11.20 7.28
C GLU A 20 -26.52 -11.30 8.80
N ASP A 21 -26.61 -12.52 9.35
CA ASP A 21 -26.56 -12.79 10.79
C ASP A 21 -25.15 -13.15 11.28
N LEU A 22 -24.18 -13.30 10.37
CA LEU A 22 -22.77 -13.53 10.72
C LEU A 22 -22.15 -12.24 11.28
N LYS A 23 -21.98 -12.20 12.60
CA LYS A 23 -21.51 -11.03 13.36
C LYS A 23 -19.99 -10.88 13.38
N LEU A 24 -19.54 -9.68 13.77
CA LEU A 24 -18.14 -9.32 14.05
C LEU A 24 -17.44 -10.28 15.04
N GLU A 25 -18.16 -10.79 16.05
CA GLU A 25 -17.64 -11.80 16.98
C GLU A 25 -17.18 -13.08 16.26
N GLY A 26 -17.82 -13.42 15.13
CA GLY A 26 -17.41 -14.53 14.26
C GLY A 26 -16.11 -14.26 13.52
N CYS A 27 -15.79 -13.00 13.20
CA CYS A 27 -14.50 -12.62 12.61
C CYS A 27 -13.34 -12.85 13.59
N GLU A 28 -13.50 -12.48 14.86
CA GLU A 28 -12.48 -12.71 15.90
C GLU A 28 -12.25 -14.20 16.17
N GLN A 29 -13.33 -14.98 16.19
CA GLN A 29 -13.25 -16.43 16.33
C GLN A 29 -12.55 -17.08 15.13
N LEU A 30 -12.91 -16.67 13.90
CA LEU A 30 -12.26 -17.16 12.69
C LEU A 30 -10.78 -16.79 12.66
N GLN A 31 -10.43 -15.56 13.06
CA GLN A 31 -9.04 -15.12 13.21
C GLN A 31 -8.28 -15.99 14.21
N THR A 32 -8.87 -16.28 15.37
CA THR A 32 -8.25 -17.10 16.43
C THR A 32 -8.00 -18.53 15.96
N VAL A 33 -9.01 -19.14 15.31
CA VAL A 33 -8.91 -20.51 14.77
C VAL A 33 -7.91 -20.56 13.63
N GLY A 34 -7.93 -19.59 12.71
CA GLY A 34 -6.98 -19.48 11.61
C GLY A 34 -5.54 -19.31 12.11
N ALA A 35 -5.31 -18.46 13.10
CA ALA A 35 -4.00 -18.29 13.72
C ALA A 35 -3.50 -19.58 14.39
N ALA A 36 -4.38 -20.32 15.07
CA ALA A 36 -4.04 -21.61 15.66
C ALA A 36 -3.63 -22.63 14.58
N CYS A 37 -4.39 -22.71 13.48
CA CYS A 37 -4.10 -23.59 12.35
C CYS A 37 -2.73 -23.28 11.71
N LEU A 38 -2.39 -21.99 11.53
CA LEU A 38 -1.08 -21.60 11.00
C LEU A 38 0.07 -21.85 11.98
N ASN A 39 -0.16 -21.70 13.29
CA ASN A 39 0.86 -22.03 14.29
C ASN A 39 1.21 -23.53 14.32
N GLU A 40 0.30 -24.39 13.89
CA GLU A 40 0.52 -25.83 13.69
C GLU A 40 1.18 -26.15 12.34
N GLY A 41 1.46 -25.14 11.51
CA GLY A 41 2.08 -25.29 10.19
C GLY A 41 1.10 -25.68 9.07
N ASP A 42 -0.20 -25.73 9.35
CA ASP A 42 -1.20 -26.28 8.43
C ASP A 42 -1.82 -25.22 7.50
N GLY A 43 -0.95 -24.52 6.77
CA GLY A 43 -1.37 -23.51 5.78
C GLY A 43 -2.20 -24.11 4.63
N GLU A 44 -1.96 -25.38 4.29
CA GLU A 44 -2.72 -26.10 3.26
C GLU A 44 -4.18 -26.29 3.67
N ARG A 45 -4.45 -26.69 4.92
CA ARG A 45 -5.81 -26.82 5.43
C ARG A 45 -6.54 -25.49 5.44
N LEU A 46 -5.88 -24.40 5.83
CA LEU A 46 -6.50 -23.08 5.78
C LEU A 46 -6.81 -22.66 4.34
N LEU A 47 -5.92 -22.93 3.39
CA LEU A 47 -6.19 -22.69 1.97
C LEU A 47 -7.40 -23.50 1.48
N LYS A 48 -7.47 -24.80 1.80
CA LYS A 48 -8.61 -25.65 1.46
C LYS A 48 -9.91 -25.11 2.05
N PHE A 49 -9.89 -24.63 3.29
CA PHE A 49 -11.05 -24.00 3.93
C PHE A 49 -11.54 -22.78 3.14
N VAL A 50 -10.62 -21.89 2.73
CA VAL A 50 -10.95 -20.67 1.98
C VAL A 50 -11.44 -20.96 0.55
N GLN A 51 -10.96 -22.06 -0.06
CA GLN A 51 -11.35 -22.48 -1.41
C GLN A 51 -12.63 -23.33 -1.46
N ASP A 52 -13.04 -23.95 -0.36
CA ASP A 52 -14.23 -24.80 -0.32
C ASP A 52 -15.50 -24.00 -0.63
N GLU A 53 -16.25 -24.45 -1.63
CA GLU A 53 -17.53 -23.86 -2.05
C GLU A 53 -18.53 -23.79 -0.89
N LYS A 54 -18.50 -24.77 0.02
CA LYS A 54 -19.38 -24.83 1.19
C LYS A 54 -19.08 -23.74 2.22
N ASN A 55 -17.89 -23.13 2.15
CA ASN A 55 -17.45 -22.09 3.06
C ASN A 55 -17.55 -20.69 2.45
N GLN A 56 -17.98 -20.53 1.20
CA GLN A 56 -17.92 -19.22 0.53
C GLN A 56 -18.77 -18.16 1.23
N VAL A 57 -19.90 -18.54 1.85
CA VAL A 57 -20.70 -17.62 2.67
C VAL A 57 -19.87 -17.09 3.86
N ILE A 58 -19.17 -17.99 4.54
CA ILE A 58 -18.28 -17.64 5.68
C ILE A 58 -17.14 -16.75 5.21
N VAL A 59 -16.47 -17.14 4.13
CA VAL A 59 -15.31 -16.42 3.59
C VAL A 59 -15.71 -15.02 3.12
N LYS A 60 -16.84 -14.87 2.43
CA LYS A 60 -17.35 -13.57 1.97
C LYS A 60 -17.68 -12.63 3.14
N SER A 61 -18.27 -13.15 4.21
CA SER A 61 -18.69 -12.35 5.37
C SER A 61 -17.56 -12.02 6.33
N MET A 62 -16.73 -13.02 6.66
CA MET A 62 -15.79 -13.01 7.79
C MET A 62 -14.33 -13.26 7.39
N GLY A 63 -14.07 -13.64 6.13
CA GLY A 63 -12.74 -14.07 5.67
C GLY A 63 -11.65 -13.00 5.82
N CYS A 64 -12.00 -11.72 5.87
CA CYS A 64 -11.04 -10.64 6.13
C CYS A 64 -10.35 -10.76 7.50
N GLY A 65 -10.98 -11.42 8.49
CA GLY A 65 -10.35 -11.72 9.79
C GLY A 65 -9.15 -12.67 9.69
N LEU A 66 -9.01 -13.42 8.60
CA LEU A 66 -7.85 -14.28 8.37
C LEU A 66 -6.63 -13.52 7.82
N LEU A 67 -6.78 -12.25 7.43
CA LEU A 67 -5.72 -11.52 6.76
C LEU A 67 -4.48 -11.34 7.65
N ALA A 68 -4.65 -10.82 8.87
CA ALA A 68 -3.54 -10.61 9.79
C ALA A 68 -2.72 -11.89 10.08
N PRO A 69 -3.33 -13.04 10.46
CA PRO A 69 -2.56 -14.26 10.71
C PRO A 69 -1.90 -14.81 9.42
N LEU A 70 -2.56 -14.73 8.26
CA LEU A 70 -1.97 -15.15 6.98
C LEU A 70 -0.73 -14.32 6.64
N VAL A 71 -0.80 -13.00 6.78
CA VAL A 71 0.31 -12.09 6.48
C VAL A 71 1.46 -12.32 7.45
N SER A 72 1.17 -12.48 8.74
CA SER A 72 2.20 -12.81 9.74
C SER A 72 2.95 -14.10 9.39
N GLU A 73 2.26 -15.09 8.84
CA GLU A 73 2.86 -16.35 8.44
C GLU A 73 3.69 -16.21 7.14
N VAL A 74 3.20 -15.47 6.14
CA VAL A 74 3.95 -15.14 4.92
C VAL A 74 5.26 -14.43 5.26
N VAL A 75 5.20 -13.42 6.13
CA VAL A 75 6.35 -12.61 6.54
C VAL A 75 7.40 -13.44 7.29
N LYS A 76 6.98 -14.44 8.08
CA LYS A 76 7.90 -15.35 8.78
C LYS A 76 8.63 -16.32 7.84
N ASN A 77 8.26 -16.34 6.55
CA ASN A 77 8.86 -17.18 5.50
C ASN A 77 9.00 -18.65 5.89
N LYS A 78 7.90 -19.25 6.34
CA LYS A 78 7.81 -20.66 6.75
C LYS A 78 7.36 -21.56 5.60
N GLU A 79 7.34 -22.88 5.82
CA GLU A 79 6.92 -23.91 4.84
C GLU A 79 5.51 -23.68 4.26
N SER A 80 4.66 -22.93 4.97
CA SER A 80 3.30 -22.57 4.60
C SER A 80 3.19 -21.33 3.69
N HIS A 81 4.30 -20.68 3.33
CA HIS A 81 4.33 -19.41 2.59
C HIS A 81 3.42 -19.40 1.35
N ASP A 82 3.59 -20.37 0.44
CA ASP A 82 2.85 -20.38 -0.84
C ASP A 82 1.36 -20.63 -0.63
N HIS A 83 1.00 -21.48 0.34
CA HIS A 83 -0.39 -21.74 0.70
C HIS A 83 -1.04 -20.48 1.30
N CYS A 84 -0.33 -19.76 2.17
CA CYS A 84 -0.81 -18.52 2.76
C CYS A 84 -0.97 -17.41 1.71
N GLN A 85 -0.02 -17.27 0.79
CA GLN A 85 -0.11 -16.29 -0.30
C GLN A 85 -1.28 -16.60 -1.25
N ALA A 86 -1.51 -17.89 -1.56
CA ALA A 86 -2.67 -18.33 -2.31
C ALA A 86 -3.98 -18.06 -1.56
N ALA A 87 -4.00 -18.22 -0.24
CA ALA A 87 -5.18 -17.95 0.58
C ALA A 87 -5.51 -16.45 0.58
N ILE A 88 -4.51 -15.57 0.75
CA ILE A 88 -4.72 -14.11 0.64
C ILE A 88 -5.26 -13.75 -0.74
N THR A 89 -4.68 -14.33 -1.80
CA THR A 89 -5.16 -14.12 -3.18
C THR A 89 -6.63 -14.53 -3.35
N GLN A 90 -7.03 -15.64 -2.71
CA GLN A 90 -8.42 -16.10 -2.75
C GLN A 90 -9.34 -15.17 -1.95
N LEU A 91 -8.92 -14.69 -0.79
CA LEU A 91 -9.67 -13.69 -0.02
C LEU A 91 -9.91 -12.44 -0.85
N THR A 92 -8.88 -11.93 -1.55
CA THR A 92 -8.99 -10.78 -2.46
C THR A 92 -10.02 -10.97 -3.58
N LYS A 93 -10.33 -12.22 -3.97
CA LYS A 93 -11.35 -12.52 -4.99
C LYS A 93 -12.76 -12.68 -4.40
N THR A 94 -12.87 -13.15 -3.16
CA THR A 94 -14.16 -13.54 -2.56
C THR A 94 -14.75 -12.47 -1.66
N CYS A 95 -13.93 -11.81 -0.84
CA CYS A 95 -14.42 -10.84 0.15
C CYS A 95 -14.75 -9.48 -0.49
N SER A 96 -15.60 -8.69 0.19
CA SER A 96 -15.89 -7.31 -0.24
C SER A 96 -14.61 -6.46 -0.25
N PRO A 97 -14.31 -5.74 -1.35
CA PRO A 97 -13.13 -4.85 -1.43
C PRO A 97 -13.06 -3.83 -0.29
N ASN A 98 -14.20 -3.27 0.13
CA ASN A 98 -14.26 -2.28 1.20
C ASN A 98 -13.84 -2.87 2.57
N LYS A 99 -14.36 -4.07 2.91
CA LYS A 99 -13.99 -4.75 4.17
C LYS A 99 -12.53 -5.19 4.15
N LEU A 100 -12.07 -5.73 3.02
CA LEU A 100 -10.67 -6.12 2.87
C LEU A 100 -9.73 -4.93 3.00
N MET A 101 -10.03 -3.80 2.35
CA MET A 101 -9.22 -2.60 2.44
C MET A 101 -9.04 -2.16 3.90
N GLN A 102 -10.10 -2.18 4.70
CA GLN A 102 -10.02 -1.88 6.14
C GLN A 102 -9.09 -2.86 6.86
N SER A 103 -9.24 -4.16 6.64
CA SER A 103 -8.35 -5.16 7.25
C SER A 103 -6.89 -5.03 6.77
N PHE A 104 -6.64 -4.67 5.51
CA PHE A 104 -5.28 -4.39 5.03
C PHE A 104 -4.68 -3.19 5.75
N LEU A 105 -5.44 -2.10 5.91
CA LEU A 105 -4.99 -0.92 6.64
C LEU A 105 -4.66 -1.26 8.10
N GLU A 106 -5.50 -2.03 8.77
CA GLU A 106 -5.23 -2.51 10.14
C GLU A 106 -3.93 -3.32 10.22
N VAL A 107 -3.68 -4.21 9.25
CA VAL A 107 -2.42 -4.98 9.21
C VAL A 107 -1.21 -4.06 9.01
N ILE A 108 -1.29 -3.11 8.08
CA ILE A 108 -0.21 -2.14 7.82
C ILE A 108 0.06 -1.29 9.06
N GLU A 109 -0.98 -0.76 9.71
CA GLU A 109 -0.82 0.12 10.89
C GLU A 109 -0.24 -0.61 12.09
N ASN A 110 -0.55 -1.90 12.26
CA ASN A 110 -0.06 -2.74 13.36
C ASN A 110 1.21 -3.54 13.02
N THR A 111 1.88 -3.24 11.92
CA THR A 111 3.10 -3.94 11.51
C THR A 111 4.26 -3.67 12.49
N ASP A 112 4.99 -4.72 12.88
CA ASP A 112 6.17 -4.60 13.75
C ASP A 112 7.36 -3.98 12.98
N PRO A 113 8.15 -3.07 13.61
CA PRO A 113 9.27 -2.41 12.95
C PRO A 113 10.29 -3.34 12.31
N GLY A 114 10.48 -4.55 12.85
CA GLY A 114 11.44 -5.53 12.34
C GLY A 114 11.02 -6.22 11.04
N VAL A 115 9.77 -6.07 10.60
CA VAL A 115 9.21 -6.76 9.43
C VAL A 115 8.42 -5.84 8.49
N ILE A 116 8.65 -4.53 8.58
CA ILE A 116 7.97 -3.53 7.75
C ILE A 116 8.14 -3.86 6.27
N SER A 117 9.36 -4.15 5.83
CA SER A 117 9.65 -4.30 4.41
C SER A 117 8.99 -5.54 3.82
N GLU A 118 9.08 -6.66 4.53
CA GLU A 118 8.49 -7.95 4.19
C GLU A 118 6.97 -7.85 4.15
N THR A 119 6.37 -7.16 5.13
CA THR A 119 4.92 -6.95 5.19
C THR A 119 4.45 -6.09 4.01
N ILE A 120 5.09 -4.95 3.76
CA ILE A 120 4.74 -4.09 2.61
C ILE A 120 4.81 -4.89 1.30
N LEU A 121 5.93 -5.58 1.06
CA LEU A 121 6.15 -6.34 -0.17
C LEU A 121 5.15 -7.49 -0.35
N ALA A 122 4.79 -8.19 0.74
CA ALA A 122 3.81 -9.27 0.71
C ALA A 122 2.39 -8.78 0.37
N LEU A 123 2.00 -7.62 0.91
CA LEU A 123 0.64 -7.06 0.77
C LEU A 123 0.41 -6.35 -0.56
N LEU A 124 1.45 -5.75 -1.14
CA LEU A 124 1.34 -4.85 -2.28
C LEU A 124 0.57 -5.39 -3.49
N PRO A 125 0.81 -6.64 -3.97
CA PRO A 125 0.06 -7.19 -5.10
C PRO A 125 -1.44 -7.32 -4.82
N HIS A 126 -1.79 -7.68 -3.58
CA HIS A 126 -3.17 -7.87 -3.15
C HIS A 126 -3.88 -6.53 -2.95
N LEU A 127 -3.19 -5.56 -2.35
CA LEU A 127 -3.65 -4.18 -2.21
C LEU A 127 -3.97 -3.55 -3.57
N GLN A 128 -3.07 -3.69 -4.55
CA GLN A 128 -3.30 -3.17 -5.89
C GLN A 128 -4.58 -3.76 -6.50
N THR A 129 -4.77 -5.08 -6.36
CA THR A 129 -5.94 -5.78 -6.88
C THR A 129 -7.23 -5.26 -6.22
N VAL A 130 -7.24 -5.13 -4.89
CA VAL A 130 -8.40 -4.60 -4.14
C VAL A 130 -8.71 -3.16 -4.54
N LEU A 131 -7.70 -2.29 -4.62
CA LEU A 131 -7.88 -0.88 -4.97
C LEU A 131 -8.43 -0.71 -6.39
N LEU A 132 -7.98 -1.53 -7.34
CA LEU A 132 -8.48 -1.50 -8.72
C LEU A 132 -9.96 -1.94 -8.81
N GLN A 133 -10.42 -2.80 -7.90
CA GLN A 133 -11.80 -3.30 -7.80
C GLN A 133 -12.75 -2.35 -7.04
N LEU A 134 -12.27 -1.25 -6.45
CA LEU A 134 -13.15 -0.29 -5.80
C LEU A 134 -14.00 0.46 -6.83
N ASP A 135 -15.32 0.34 -6.73
CA ASP A 135 -16.28 1.03 -7.62
C ASP A 135 -16.56 2.48 -7.18
N GLU A 136 -16.45 2.75 -5.87
CA GLU A 136 -16.69 4.07 -5.27
C GLU A 136 -15.52 4.46 -4.36
N ARG A 137 -15.24 5.77 -4.26
CA ARG A 137 -14.20 6.33 -3.37
C ARG A 137 -12.83 5.68 -3.56
N LYS A 138 -12.51 5.30 -4.79
CA LYS A 138 -11.24 4.69 -5.16
C LYS A 138 -10.09 5.62 -4.83
N ALA A 139 -10.22 6.92 -5.16
CA ALA A 139 -9.22 7.94 -4.84
C ALA A 139 -8.94 8.01 -3.34
N ALA A 140 -9.98 8.11 -2.51
CA ALA A 140 -9.84 8.10 -1.06
C ALA A 140 -9.16 6.81 -0.56
N GLY A 141 -9.54 5.64 -1.09
CA GLY A 141 -8.93 4.36 -0.75
C GLY A 141 -7.44 4.29 -1.10
N VAL A 142 -7.07 4.74 -2.30
CA VAL A 142 -5.67 4.86 -2.74
C VAL A 142 -4.90 5.79 -1.82
N GLY A 143 -5.46 6.96 -1.48
CA GLY A 143 -4.86 7.92 -0.56
C GLY A 143 -4.59 7.34 0.82
N LEU A 144 -5.57 6.63 1.41
CA LEU A 144 -5.41 5.96 2.70
C LEU A 144 -4.31 4.90 2.67
N VAL A 145 -4.30 4.04 1.65
CA VAL A 145 -3.30 2.97 1.53
C VAL A 145 -1.90 3.54 1.33
N LEU A 146 -1.72 4.49 0.41
CA LEU A 146 -0.43 5.16 0.20
C LEU A 146 0.04 5.86 1.48
N SER A 147 -0.88 6.51 2.21
CA SER A 147 -0.59 7.15 3.48
C SER A 147 -0.10 6.18 4.55
N ALA A 148 -0.79 5.06 4.73
CA ALA A 148 -0.43 4.05 5.72
C ALA A 148 0.91 3.39 5.39
N LEU A 149 1.13 3.05 4.11
CA LEU A 149 2.39 2.45 3.65
C LEU A 149 3.57 3.40 3.80
N GLN A 150 3.43 4.68 3.41
CA GLN A 150 4.50 5.67 3.58
C GLN A 150 4.81 5.94 5.05
N LYS A 151 3.78 5.95 5.92
CA LYS A 151 3.98 6.08 7.37
C LYS A 151 4.76 4.91 7.94
N GLN A 152 4.58 3.69 7.45
CA GLN A 152 5.41 2.55 7.86
C GLN A 152 6.82 2.66 7.27
N LEU A 153 6.92 3.02 5.98
CA LEU A 153 8.19 3.18 5.27
C LEU A 153 9.12 4.20 5.95
N SER A 154 8.58 5.29 6.50
CA SER A 154 9.37 6.34 7.16
C SER A 154 10.13 5.87 8.41
N TRP A 155 9.83 4.69 8.94
CA TRP A 155 10.57 4.09 10.06
C TRP A 155 11.80 3.31 9.60
N LEU A 156 11.92 3.00 8.31
CA LEU A 156 13.08 2.32 7.77
C LEU A 156 14.26 3.30 7.62
N PRO A 157 15.49 2.89 7.98
CA PRO A 157 16.65 3.75 7.87
C PRO A 157 17.01 4.05 6.41
N VAL A 158 17.31 5.32 6.13
CA VAL A 158 17.79 5.76 4.81
C VAL A 158 19.26 5.39 4.63
N PRO A 159 19.66 4.69 3.55
CA PRO A 159 21.05 4.38 3.28
C PRO A 159 21.83 5.64 2.90
N TYR A 160 23.03 5.81 3.48
CA TYR A 160 23.93 6.95 3.24
C TYR A 160 25.14 6.58 2.39
N THR A 161 25.27 5.32 2.00
CA THR A 161 26.36 4.83 1.18
C THR A 161 25.84 3.87 0.12
N GLN A 162 26.59 3.76 -0.98
CA GLN A 162 26.27 2.82 -2.06
C GLN A 162 26.13 1.38 -1.56
N GLN A 163 27.04 0.94 -0.68
CA GLN A 163 27.03 -0.43 -0.18
C GLN A 163 25.77 -0.72 0.63
N GLN A 164 25.30 0.26 1.42
CA GLN A 164 24.04 0.13 2.16
C GLN A 164 22.84 0.09 1.22
N GLU A 165 22.83 0.93 0.18
CA GLU A 165 21.76 0.97 -0.80
C GLU A 165 21.68 -0.33 -1.63
N GLU A 166 22.84 -0.89 -2.03
CA GLU A 166 22.93 -2.16 -2.75
C GLU A 166 22.58 -3.36 -1.86
N ALA A 167 23.00 -3.33 -0.59
CA ALA A 167 22.64 -4.37 0.37
C ALA A 167 21.15 -4.36 0.72
N ASP A 168 20.53 -3.16 0.69
CA ASP A 168 19.11 -2.92 1.01
C ASP A 168 18.63 -3.73 2.23
N GLN A 169 19.46 -3.73 3.29
CA GLN A 169 19.32 -4.63 4.44
C GLN A 169 17.94 -4.52 5.09
N TYR A 170 17.42 -3.29 5.16
CA TYR A 170 16.12 -2.98 5.75
C TYR A 170 14.99 -2.91 4.72
N GLY A 171 15.27 -3.14 3.44
CA GLY A 171 14.28 -3.23 2.38
C GLY A 171 13.69 -1.90 1.87
N LEU A 172 14.20 -0.74 2.34
CA LEU A 172 13.69 0.58 1.95
C LEU A 172 13.66 0.76 0.43
N CYS A 173 14.73 0.39 -0.27
CA CYS A 173 14.85 0.62 -1.72
C CYS A 173 13.84 -0.23 -2.50
N ARG A 174 13.69 -1.51 -2.11
CA ARG A 174 12.68 -2.40 -2.69
C ARG A 174 11.27 -1.90 -2.42
N CYS A 175 10.98 -1.44 -1.20
CA CYS A 175 9.68 -0.88 -0.87
C CYS A 175 9.37 0.41 -1.63
N CYS A 176 10.33 1.35 -1.76
CA CYS A 176 10.18 2.56 -2.57
C CYS A 176 9.78 2.24 -4.01
N ARG A 177 10.51 1.31 -4.65
CA ARG A 177 10.20 0.86 -6.02
C ARG A 177 8.81 0.22 -6.10
N ALA A 178 8.48 -0.63 -5.14
CA ALA A 178 7.22 -1.35 -5.12
C ALA A 178 6.03 -0.40 -4.89
N LEU A 179 6.19 0.67 -4.10
CA LEU A 179 5.18 1.72 -3.93
C LEU A 179 4.98 2.55 -5.19
N THR A 180 6.03 2.89 -5.94
CA THR A 180 5.84 3.51 -7.27
C THR A 180 5.04 2.59 -8.18
N MET A 181 5.36 1.30 -8.21
CA MET A 181 4.63 0.30 -9.01
C MET A 181 3.16 0.18 -8.58
N LEU A 182 2.85 0.31 -7.29
CA LEU A 182 1.48 0.37 -6.79
C LEU A 182 0.72 1.56 -7.36
N ALA A 183 1.34 2.75 -7.34
CA ALA A 183 0.72 4.00 -7.77
C ALA A 183 0.50 4.07 -9.29
N GLN A 184 1.35 3.39 -10.08
CA GLN A 184 1.40 3.52 -11.53
C GLN A 184 0.05 3.38 -12.26
N PRO A 185 -0.82 2.39 -11.97
CA PRO A 185 -2.11 2.27 -12.64
C PRO A 185 -2.98 3.53 -12.45
N PHE A 186 -2.98 4.12 -11.25
CA PHE A 186 -3.76 5.31 -10.93
C PHE A 186 -3.18 6.58 -11.58
N VAL A 187 -1.86 6.63 -11.74
CA VAL A 187 -1.18 7.70 -12.50
C VAL A 187 -1.60 7.64 -13.98
N GLU A 188 -1.67 6.45 -14.56
CA GLU A 188 -2.14 6.27 -15.94
C GLU A 188 -3.64 6.57 -16.09
N GLU A 189 -4.47 6.30 -15.08
CA GLU A 189 -5.88 6.72 -15.06
C GLU A 189 -6.01 8.25 -15.10
N VAL A 190 -5.22 8.97 -14.29
CA VAL A 190 -5.21 10.45 -14.28
C VAL A 190 -4.77 11.01 -15.63
N LYS A 191 -3.72 10.46 -16.25
CA LYS A 191 -3.26 10.91 -17.58
C LYS A 191 -4.33 10.77 -18.65
N LYS A 192 -5.00 9.61 -18.71
CA LYS A 192 -6.02 9.31 -19.74
C LYS A 192 -7.26 10.19 -19.63
N LYS A 193 -7.73 10.45 -18.41
CA LYS A 193 -8.96 11.23 -18.20
C LYS A 193 -8.78 12.70 -18.52
N ASP A 194 -7.57 13.23 -18.32
CA ASP A 194 -7.27 14.63 -18.61
C ASP A 194 -7.25 14.94 -20.13
N GLU A 195 -6.97 13.95 -20.99
CA GLU A 195 -7.12 14.07 -22.45
C GLU A 195 -8.59 14.27 -22.88
N ASN A 196 -9.55 13.84 -22.04
CA ASN A 196 -10.98 13.89 -22.34
C ASN A 196 -11.70 15.15 -21.80
N LEU A 197 -10.97 16.13 -21.25
CA LEU A 197 -11.45 17.47 -20.82
C LEU A 197 -12.60 17.51 -19.77
N MET A 198 -13.07 16.37 -19.26
CA MET A 198 -14.11 16.27 -18.24
C MET A 198 -13.50 15.71 -16.95
N SER A 199 -13.10 16.58 -16.02
CA SER A 199 -12.62 16.19 -14.68
C SER A 199 -13.80 15.96 -13.74
N SER A 200 -13.96 14.73 -13.24
CA SER A 200 -14.89 14.46 -12.13
C SER A 200 -14.27 14.82 -10.78
N ASP A 201 -15.09 14.94 -9.73
CA ASP A 201 -14.59 15.18 -8.36
C ASP A 201 -13.65 14.05 -7.89
N GLU A 202 -13.92 12.81 -8.29
CA GLU A 202 -13.07 11.63 -8.01
C GLU A 202 -11.70 11.75 -8.70
N ASP A 203 -11.63 12.35 -9.89
CA ASP A 203 -10.36 12.52 -10.62
C ASP A 203 -9.47 13.57 -9.97
N GLU A 204 -10.08 14.67 -9.50
CA GLU A 204 -9.38 15.71 -8.75
C GLU A 204 -8.94 15.21 -7.36
N GLU A 205 -9.74 14.36 -6.72
CA GLU A 205 -9.33 13.67 -5.50
C GLU A 205 -8.15 12.73 -5.76
N MET A 206 -8.17 11.96 -6.85
CA MET A 206 -7.05 11.07 -7.22
C MET A 206 -5.76 11.86 -7.46
N LYS A 207 -5.83 12.98 -8.21
CA LYS A 207 -4.70 13.90 -8.40
C LYS A 207 -4.16 14.39 -7.05
N THR A 208 -5.06 14.75 -6.14
CA THR A 208 -4.71 15.23 -4.80
C THR A 208 -4.01 14.17 -3.96
N GLU A 209 -4.50 12.93 -3.97
CA GLU A 209 -3.90 11.83 -3.21
C GLU A 209 -2.54 11.40 -3.78
N LEU A 210 -2.40 11.33 -5.11
CA LEU A 210 -1.11 11.06 -5.77
C LEU A 210 -0.08 12.14 -5.49
N LEU A 211 -0.51 13.40 -5.43
CA LEU A 211 0.38 14.47 -5.01
C LEU A 211 0.79 14.31 -3.55
N LYS A 212 -0.14 14.07 -2.61
CA LYS A 212 0.22 13.85 -1.21
C LYS A 212 1.25 12.74 -1.07
N PHE A 213 1.10 11.67 -1.84
CA PHE A 213 2.10 10.61 -1.96
C PHE A 213 3.46 11.17 -2.42
N CYS A 214 3.53 11.89 -3.52
CA CYS A 214 4.78 12.48 -4.00
C CYS A 214 5.45 13.41 -2.97
N MET A 215 4.69 14.32 -2.35
CA MET A 215 5.23 15.25 -1.35
C MET A 215 5.80 14.48 -0.16
N ARG A 216 5.11 13.46 0.33
CA ARG A 216 5.64 12.62 1.42
C ARG A 216 6.91 11.88 1.01
N SER A 217 6.98 11.31 -0.20
CA SER A 217 8.20 10.66 -0.70
C SER A 217 9.37 11.62 -0.86
N LEU A 218 9.11 12.87 -1.25
CA LEU A 218 10.11 13.94 -1.31
C LEU A 218 10.65 14.29 0.08
N ARG A 219 9.79 14.34 1.10
CA ARG A 219 10.24 14.54 2.48
C ARG A 219 11.01 13.33 3.00
N GLU A 220 10.46 12.14 2.87
CA GLU A 220 11.03 10.90 3.41
C GLU A 220 10.75 9.76 2.40
N PRO A 221 11.78 9.06 1.89
CA PRO A 221 13.18 9.11 2.31
C PRO A 221 14.06 10.11 1.52
N LEU A 222 13.54 10.76 0.47
CA LEU A 222 14.39 11.42 -0.53
C LEU A 222 15.18 12.63 -0.02
N LEU A 223 14.68 13.35 0.98
CA LEU A 223 15.40 14.49 1.56
C LEU A 223 16.73 14.09 2.21
N GLU A 224 16.79 12.89 2.79
CA GLU A 224 17.96 12.38 3.51
C GLU A 224 18.87 11.52 2.62
N ALA A 225 18.40 11.15 1.42
CA ALA A 225 19.12 10.26 0.53
C ALA A 225 20.37 10.93 -0.09
N ASP A 226 21.48 10.19 -0.15
CA ASP A 226 22.67 10.61 -0.91
C ASP A 226 22.46 10.39 -2.42
N LEU A 227 21.84 11.39 -3.07
CA LEU A 227 21.52 11.36 -4.48
C LEU A 227 22.71 11.85 -5.32
N ASN A 228 23.19 11.00 -6.23
CA ASN A 228 24.31 11.33 -7.11
C ASN A 228 23.91 11.23 -8.58
N ARG A 229 23.88 12.37 -9.29
CA ARG A 229 23.56 12.43 -10.73
C ARG A 229 24.40 11.51 -11.63
N GLY A 230 25.65 11.25 -11.26
CA GLY A 230 26.53 10.33 -12.00
C GLY A 230 26.16 8.85 -11.82
N ARG A 231 25.29 8.54 -10.86
CA ARG A 231 24.92 7.18 -10.48
C ARG A 231 23.39 7.04 -10.36
N LYS A 232 22.82 6.21 -11.23
CA LYS A 232 21.39 5.87 -11.20
C LYS A 232 21.11 4.81 -10.14
N SER A 233 21.28 5.16 -8.87
CA SER A 233 20.97 4.28 -7.73
C SER A 233 19.46 4.05 -7.58
N ALA A 234 19.05 3.17 -6.67
CA ALA A 234 17.63 2.85 -6.47
C ALA A 234 16.83 4.07 -5.97
N LEU A 235 17.35 4.84 -5.03
CA LEU A 235 16.74 6.07 -4.54
C LEU A 235 16.79 7.19 -5.59
N TRP A 236 17.81 7.22 -6.45
CA TRP A 236 17.82 8.11 -7.61
C TRP A 236 16.68 7.78 -8.58
N LEU A 237 16.50 6.51 -8.92
CA LEU A 237 15.41 6.07 -9.79
C LEU A 237 14.05 6.37 -9.15
N HIS A 238 13.91 6.16 -7.84
CA HIS A 238 12.71 6.55 -7.10
C HIS A 238 12.44 8.06 -7.19
N ALA A 239 13.46 8.90 -7.04
CA ALA A 239 13.31 10.36 -7.21
C ALA A 239 12.82 10.72 -8.63
N VAL A 240 13.38 10.10 -9.67
CA VAL A 240 12.94 10.29 -11.07
C VAL A 240 11.47 9.88 -11.23
N GLU A 241 11.08 8.74 -10.65
CA GLU A 241 9.70 8.26 -10.70
C GLU A 241 8.74 9.22 -9.99
N ILE A 242 9.07 9.70 -8.78
CA ILE A 242 8.26 10.68 -8.04
C ILE A 242 8.10 11.97 -8.85
N MET A 243 9.17 12.48 -9.47
CA MET A 243 9.10 13.66 -10.34
C MET A 243 8.24 13.41 -11.59
N GLY A 244 8.27 12.20 -12.13
CA GLY A 244 7.39 11.76 -13.22
C GLY A 244 5.91 11.73 -12.81
N ILE A 245 5.59 11.26 -11.60
CA ILE A 245 4.23 11.26 -11.07
C ILE A 245 3.74 12.70 -10.83
N LEU A 246 4.56 13.57 -10.24
CA LEU A 246 4.25 15.00 -10.08
C LEU A 246 3.93 15.68 -11.41
N SER A 247 4.68 15.35 -12.46
CA SER A 247 4.41 15.89 -13.80
C SER A 247 3.07 15.40 -14.36
N ALA A 248 2.68 14.16 -14.03
CA ALA A 248 1.43 13.57 -14.47
C ALA A 248 0.18 14.16 -13.79
N THR A 249 0.31 14.69 -12.56
CA THR A 249 -0.80 15.40 -11.90
C THR A 249 -1.05 16.80 -12.48
N LYS A 250 -0.19 17.25 -13.41
CA LYS A 250 -0.22 18.56 -14.11
C LYS A 250 -0.15 19.78 -13.19
N GLU A 251 0.26 19.58 -11.95
CA GLU A 251 0.59 20.67 -11.05
C GLU A 251 1.94 21.25 -11.45
N SER A 252 1.98 22.57 -11.67
CA SER A 252 3.20 23.22 -12.13
C SER A 252 4.28 23.09 -11.06
N LEU A 253 5.47 22.55 -11.41
CA LEU A 253 6.59 22.44 -10.47
C LEU A 253 6.99 23.80 -9.88
N SER A 254 6.91 24.86 -10.67
CA SER A 254 7.07 26.25 -10.22
C SER A 254 5.99 26.65 -9.21
N GLY A 255 4.74 26.25 -9.44
CA GLY A 255 3.68 26.49 -8.49
C GLY A 255 3.84 25.73 -7.18
N LEU A 256 4.30 24.49 -7.23
CA LEU A 256 4.63 23.69 -6.05
C LEU A 256 5.78 24.28 -5.24
N LEU A 257 6.80 24.84 -5.91
CA LEU A 257 7.93 25.47 -5.24
C LEU A 257 7.59 26.84 -4.63
N PHE A 258 6.91 27.71 -5.39
CA PHE A 258 6.79 29.13 -5.05
C PHE A 258 5.45 29.52 -4.43
N PHE A 259 4.36 28.79 -4.67
CA PHE A 259 3.05 29.11 -4.09
C PHE A 259 2.72 28.19 -2.91
N THR A 260 2.25 28.78 -1.81
CA THR A 260 1.81 28.06 -0.60
C THR A 260 0.37 27.57 -0.70
N SER A 261 -0.39 28.05 -1.69
CA SER A 261 -1.82 27.78 -1.79
C SER A 261 -2.09 26.61 -2.72
N TRP A 262 -2.30 25.42 -2.15
CA TRP A 262 -3.11 24.43 -2.86
C TRP A 262 -4.53 24.99 -2.96
N ARG A 263 -4.97 25.31 -4.18
CA ARG A 263 -6.36 25.70 -4.42
C ARG A 263 -7.21 24.47 -4.08
N ARG A 264 -8.13 24.64 -3.13
CA ARG A 264 -9.17 23.66 -2.72
C ARG A 264 -8.82 22.78 -1.50
N GLY A 265 -8.68 23.42 -0.34
CA GLY A 265 -9.28 22.96 0.93
C GLY A 265 -8.69 21.74 1.66
N THR A 266 -7.81 20.95 1.08
CA THR A 266 -7.09 19.90 1.82
C THR A 266 -5.74 20.43 2.28
N LEU A 267 -5.67 20.79 3.55
CA LEU A 267 -4.45 21.23 4.22
C LEU A 267 -3.46 20.05 4.23
N ILE A 268 -2.56 19.97 3.26
CA ILE A 268 -1.28 19.29 3.50
C ILE A 268 -0.65 20.03 4.66
N ASP A 269 -0.31 19.31 5.74
CA ASP A 269 0.29 19.93 6.92
C ASP A 269 1.40 20.89 6.49
N ASN A 270 1.33 22.14 6.96
CA ASN A 270 2.26 23.19 6.55
C ASN A 270 3.73 22.79 6.81
N SER A 271 3.96 21.89 7.78
CA SER A 271 5.24 21.22 8.01
C SER A 271 5.66 20.41 6.78
N LEU A 272 4.90 19.36 6.40
CA LEU A 272 5.11 18.51 5.22
C LEU A 272 5.47 19.30 3.95
N SER A 273 4.93 20.50 3.77
CA SER A 273 5.21 21.33 2.61
C SER A 273 6.65 21.85 2.50
N LYS A 274 7.38 22.14 3.60
CA LYS A 274 8.67 22.86 3.52
C LYS A 274 9.82 21.93 3.16
N GLU A 275 9.95 20.82 3.88
CA GLU A 275 10.94 19.77 3.65
C GLU A 275 10.80 19.20 2.23
N SER A 276 9.57 18.88 1.84
CA SER A 276 9.26 18.36 0.49
C SER A 276 9.64 19.37 -0.60
N ARG A 277 9.40 20.67 -0.39
CA ARG A 277 9.79 21.72 -1.33
C ARG A 277 11.31 21.91 -1.38
N ALA A 278 12.00 21.79 -0.25
CA ALA A 278 13.46 21.83 -0.22
C ALA A 278 14.06 20.65 -1.02
N CYS A 279 13.52 19.44 -0.83
CA CYS A 279 13.90 18.28 -1.64
C CYS A 279 13.58 18.52 -3.12
N LEU A 280 12.37 19.00 -3.46
CA LEU A 280 11.99 19.31 -4.84
C LEU A 280 12.95 20.31 -5.50
N ALA A 281 13.33 21.38 -4.79
CA ALA A 281 14.30 22.36 -5.27
C ALA A 281 15.68 21.74 -5.47
N TYR A 282 16.13 20.89 -4.55
CA TYR A 282 17.38 20.15 -4.69
C TYR A 282 17.37 19.22 -5.91
N LEU A 283 16.29 18.46 -6.11
CA LEU A 283 16.13 17.57 -7.26
C LEU A 283 16.17 18.34 -8.60
N LEU A 284 15.51 19.50 -8.65
CA LEU A 284 15.44 20.33 -9.86
C LEU A 284 16.73 21.08 -10.14
N PHE A 285 17.32 21.77 -9.16
CA PHE A 285 18.40 22.72 -9.39
C PHE A 285 19.80 22.18 -9.14
N VAL A 286 19.93 21.13 -8.31
CA VAL A 286 21.23 20.49 -8.05
C VAL A 286 21.35 19.21 -8.86
N GLN A 287 20.34 18.35 -8.78
CA GLN A 287 20.35 17.05 -9.43
C GLN A 287 19.86 17.07 -10.88
N LEU A 288 19.24 18.19 -11.30
CA LEU A 288 18.72 18.42 -12.64
C LEU A 288 17.73 17.35 -13.13
N ILE A 289 16.96 16.77 -12.20
CA ILE A 289 15.88 15.83 -12.52
C ILE A 289 14.66 16.63 -12.96
N SER A 290 14.12 16.31 -14.14
CA SER A 290 12.93 16.94 -14.71
C SER A 290 13.04 18.47 -14.91
N MET A 291 14.26 18.98 -15.05
CA MET A 291 14.52 20.40 -15.24
C MET A 291 13.93 20.94 -16.55
N GLU A 292 13.74 20.08 -17.55
CA GLU A 292 13.05 20.40 -18.80
C GLU A 292 11.59 20.83 -18.61
N GLY A 293 10.95 20.41 -17.51
CA GLY A 293 9.59 20.81 -17.16
C GLY A 293 9.51 22.13 -16.39
N PHE A 294 10.64 22.74 -16.05
CA PHE A 294 10.70 23.97 -15.28
C PHE A 294 10.94 25.19 -16.19
N PRO A 295 10.23 26.32 -16.00
CA PRO A 295 10.43 27.52 -16.82
C PRO A 295 11.88 27.99 -16.79
N ALA A 296 12.41 28.37 -17.96
CA ALA A 296 13.74 28.98 -18.05
C ALA A 296 13.73 30.32 -17.30
N VAL A 297 14.58 30.45 -16.28
CA VAL A 297 14.83 31.69 -15.56
C VAL A 297 16.23 32.14 -15.95
N PHE A 298 16.31 33.21 -16.76
CA PHE A 298 17.55 33.85 -17.18
C PHE A 298 17.95 34.97 -16.21
#